data_AF-A0A8J7CRT0-F1
#
_entry.id   AF-A0A8J7CRT0-F1
#
_cell.length_a   1.000
_cell.length_b   1.000
_cell.length_c   1.000
_cell.angle_alpha   90.00
_cell.angle_beta   90.00
_cell.angle_gamma   90.00
#
_symmetry.space_group_name_H-M   'P 1'
#
loop_
_entity.id
_entity.type
_entity.pdbx_description
1 polymer ?
#
loop_
_entity_poly.entity_id
_entity_poly.type
_entity_poly.pdbx_seq_one_letter_code
_entity_poly.pdbx_strand_id
1 'polypeptide(L)'
;MAGNKNLNAASRAKKEEFYTQIRDIENELWHYQKFFEGKTVLCNCDDPYDSDFFKYFMIYFNQLGLRKVIATCYAGSPIVQTELDFFGTQNYNPHFDKRTQAIKLEVTEVTDLNGD
;
A
#
# COMPACT_ATOMS: atom_id res chain seq x y z
N MET A 1 -42.38 -1.07 -17.52
CA MET A 1 -41.51 -1.12 -16.32
C MET A 1 -40.11 -0.73 -16.73
N ALA A 2 -39.72 0.54 -16.52
CA ALA A 2 -38.41 1.05 -16.87
C ALA A 2 -37.36 0.44 -15.92
N GLY A 3 -36.43 -0.34 -16.46
CA GLY A 3 -35.49 -1.13 -15.66
C GLY A 3 -34.40 -0.26 -15.02
N ASN A 4 -34.23 -0.38 -13.71
CA ASN A 4 -33.14 0.20 -12.89
C ASN A 4 -31.74 -0.34 -13.24
N LYS A 5 -31.51 -0.84 -14.46
CA LYS A 5 -30.22 -1.41 -14.89
C LYS A 5 -29.09 -0.38 -14.82
N ASN A 6 -29.36 0.87 -15.23
CA ASN A 6 -28.36 1.94 -15.20
C ASN A 6 -28.01 2.39 -13.78
N LEU A 7 -29.00 2.43 -12.86
CA LEU A 7 -28.75 2.77 -11.46
C LEU A 7 -27.96 1.66 -10.73
N ASN A 8 -28.25 0.40 -11.04
CA ASN A 8 -27.50 -0.74 -10.51
C ASN A 8 -26.07 -0.82 -11.09
N ALA A 9 -25.87 -0.44 -12.35
CA ALA A 9 -24.54 -0.33 -12.95
C ALA A 9 -23.72 0.81 -12.32
N ALA A 10 -24.33 1.99 -12.16
CA ALA A 10 -23.70 3.12 -11.48
C ALA A 10 -23.34 2.80 -10.03
N SER A 11 -24.20 2.11 -9.27
CA SER A 11 -23.89 1.68 -7.90
C SER A 11 -22.77 0.63 -7.81
N ARG A 12 -22.52 -0.14 -8.88
CA ARG A 12 -21.39 -1.09 -8.96
C ARG A 12 -20.10 -0.37 -9.36
N ALA A 13 -20.17 0.56 -10.30
CA ALA A 13 -19.04 1.43 -10.67
C ALA A 13 -18.60 2.32 -9.49
N LYS A 14 -19.56 2.82 -8.70
CA LYS A 14 -19.30 3.63 -7.50
C LYS A 14 -18.44 2.93 -6.45
N LYS A 15 -18.36 1.60 -6.43
CA LYS A 15 -17.55 0.88 -5.43
C LYS A 15 -16.06 0.90 -5.71
N GLU A 16 -15.63 1.22 -6.93
CA GLU A 16 -14.21 1.26 -7.31
C GLU A 16 -13.68 2.70 -7.49
N GLU A 17 -14.56 3.69 -7.63
CA GLU A 17 -14.19 5.10 -7.91
C GLU A 17 -13.77 5.95 -6.69
N PHE A 18 -13.65 5.38 -5.49
CA PHE A 18 -13.23 6.15 -4.31
C PHE A 18 -11.73 6.09 -4.02
N TYR A 19 -10.96 5.34 -4.81
CA TYR A 19 -9.51 5.24 -4.62
C TYR A 19 -8.77 6.18 -5.57
N THR A 20 -7.74 6.84 -5.03
CA THR A 20 -6.82 7.66 -5.82
C THR A 20 -5.99 6.77 -6.72
N GLN A 21 -6.00 7.03 -8.02
CA GLN A 21 -5.20 6.25 -8.96
C GLN A 21 -3.73 6.65 -8.85
N ILE A 22 -2.82 5.71 -9.09
CA ILE A 22 -1.38 5.98 -9.13
C ILE A 22 -1.02 7.18 -10.02
N ARG A 23 -1.71 7.37 -11.15
CA ARG A 23 -1.49 8.50 -12.07
C ARG A 23 -1.81 9.85 -11.44
N ASP A 24 -2.87 9.91 -10.63
CA ASP A 24 -3.26 11.13 -9.94
C ASP A 24 -2.25 11.45 -8.83
N ILE A 25 -1.77 10.42 -8.14
CA ILE A 25 -0.72 10.52 -7.12
C ILE A 25 0.58 11.04 -7.73
N GLU A 26 1.00 10.48 -8.87
CA GLU A 26 2.20 10.91 -9.60
C GLU A 26 2.12 12.38 -10.00
N ASN A 27 1.01 12.79 -10.60
CA ASN A 27 0.80 14.17 -11.04
C ASN A 27 0.87 15.17 -9.89
N GLU A 28 0.29 14.83 -8.73
CA GLU A 28 0.31 15.72 -7.56
C GLU A 28 1.68 15.70 -6.87
N LEU A 29 2.20 14.51 -6.52
CA LEU A 29 3.40 14.36 -5.70
C LEU A 29 4.69 14.76 -6.42
N TRP A 30 4.70 14.76 -7.76
CA TRP A 30 5.79 15.31 -8.55
C TRP A 30 6.16 16.75 -8.14
N HIS A 31 5.17 17.57 -7.80
CA HIS A 31 5.40 18.96 -7.38
C HIS A 31 6.05 19.09 -6.00
N TYR A 32 5.99 18.03 -5.18
CA TYR A 32 6.49 18.03 -3.82
C TYR A 32 7.78 17.22 -3.64
N GLN A 33 8.37 16.69 -4.72
CA GLN A 33 9.56 15.83 -4.68
C GLN A 33 10.68 16.36 -3.77
N LYS A 34 10.98 17.66 -3.85
CA LYS A 34 12.06 18.31 -3.06
C LYS A 34 11.80 18.30 -1.56
N PHE A 35 10.55 18.17 -1.11
CA PHE A 35 10.20 18.15 0.30
C PHE A 35 10.34 16.77 0.93
N PHE A 36 10.49 15.71 0.13
CA PHE A 36 10.62 14.34 0.59
C PHE A 36 12.05 13.95 0.96
N GLU A 37 13.05 14.70 0.52
CA GLU A 37 14.46 14.38 0.77
C GLU A 37 14.76 14.27 2.27
N GLY A 38 15.28 13.10 2.67
CA GLY A 38 15.62 12.75 4.04
C GLY A 38 14.42 12.62 4.99
N LYS A 39 13.17 12.63 4.49
CA LYS A 39 11.96 12.53 5.30
C LYS A 39 11.52 11.09 5.53
N THR A 40 10.61 10.94 6.49
CA THR A 40 9.90 9.69 6.77
C THR A 40 8.44 9.88 6.44
N VAL A 41 7.89 8.99 5.62
CA VAL A 41 6.49 9.03 5.20
C VAL A 41 5.71 7.96 5.98
N LEU A 42 4.61 8.37 6.60
CA LEU A 42 3.63 7.46 7.18
C LEU A 42 2.49 7.27 6.18
N CYS A 43 2.32 6.04 5.69
CA CYS A 43 1.26 5.63 4.81
C CYS A 43 0.21 4.86 5.63
N ASN A 44 -0.92 5.49 5.90
CA ASN A 44 -2.08 4.81 6.47
C ASN A 44 -2.77 4.00 5.36
N CYS A 45 -2.57 2.69 5.33
CA CYS A 45 -3.14 1.83 4.30
C CYS A 45 -3.74 0.57 4.90
N ASP A 46 -4.98 0.24 4.56
CA ASP A 46 -5.61 -1.01 5.04
C ASP A 46 -4.84 -2.25 4.57
N ASP A 47 -4.32 -2.19 3.35
CA ASP A 47 -3.39 -3.15 2.76
C ASP A 47 -2.26 -2.42 1.99
N PRO A 48 -0.98 -2.63 2.33
CA PRO A 48 0.14 -2.06 1.60
C PRO A 48 0.21 -2.52 0.13
N TYR A 49 -0.28 -3.72 -0.19
CA TYR A 49 -0.20 -4.31 -1.53
C TYR A 49 -1.24 -3.73 -2.49
N ASP A 50 -2.41 -3.35 -1.97
CA ASP A 50 -3.45 -2.72 -2.77
C ASP A 50 -3.35 -1.19 -2.78
N SER A 51 -2.57 -0.60 -1.88
CA SER A 51 -2.41 0.85 -1.79
C SER A 51 -1.49 1.41 -2.89
N ASP A 52 -2.07 2.20 -3.79
CA ASP A 52 -1.32 2.93 -4.81
C ASP A 52 -0.38 4.00 -4.23
N PHE A 53 -0.70 4.55 -3.05
CA PHE A 53 0.21 5.42 -2.31
C PHE A 53 1.45 4.67 -1.85
N PHE A 54 1.27 3.49 -1.24
CA PHE A 54 2.40 2.69 -0.79
C PHE A 54 3.27 2.27 -1.98
N LYS A 55 2.66 1.80 -3.08
CA LYS A 55 3.37 1.48 -4.33
C LYS A 55 4.18 2.66 -4.85
N TYR A 56 3.60 3.86 -4.92
CA TYR A 56 4.29 5.07 -5.37
C TYR A 56 5.55 5.33 -4.53
N PHE A 57 5.43 5.33 -3.20
CA PHE A 57 6.59 5.60 -2.34
C PHE A 57 7.65 4.50 -2.37
N MET A 58 7.27 3.26 -2.67
CA MET A 58 8.22 2.15 -2.86
C MET A 58 8.96 2.26 -4.19
N ILE A 59 8.25 2.52 -5.30
CA ILE A 59 8.85 2.66 -6.63
C ILE A 59 9.80 3.87 -6.67
N TYR A 60 9.38 5.00 -6.10
CA TYR A 60 10.16 6.23 -6.12
C TYR A 60 11.01 6.44 -4.86
N PHE A 61 11.21 5.42 -4.02
CA PHE A 61 11.88 5.55 -2.72
C PHE A 61 13.26 6.23 -2.84
N ASN A 62 14.09 5.72 -3.75
CA ASN A 62 15.43 6.21 -4.01
C ASN A 62 15.40 7.59 -4.69
N GLN A 63 14.50 7.78 -5.65
CA GLN A 63 14.34 9.04 -6.40
C GLN A 63 13.83 10.20 -5.52
N LEU A 64 12.98 9.92 -4.54
CA LEU A 64 12.48 10.90 -3.57
C LEU A 64 13.48 11.16 -2.44
N GLY A 65 14.55 10.35 -2.33
CA GLY A 65 15.54 10.45 -1.26
C GLY A 65 14.94 10.18 0.12
N LEU A 66 13.95 9.29 0.21
CA LEU A 66 13.27 9.00 1.47
C LEU A 66 14.20 8.29 2.44
N ARG A 67 14.10 8.64 3.72
CA ARG A 67 14.82 7.95 4.80
C ARG A 67 14.13 6.66 5.22
N LYS A 68 12.80 6.68 5.23
CA LYS A 68 11.96 5.58 5.70
C LYS A 68 10.52 5.77 5.21
N VAL A 69 9.85 4.68 4.89
CA VAL A 69 8.40 4.62 4.71
C VAL A 69 7.83 3.67 5.76
N ILE A 70 6.77 4.11 6.43
CA ILE A 70 6.06 3.35 7.44
C ILE A 70 4.66 3.10 6.92
N ALA A 71 4.26 1.85 6.77
CA ALA A 71 2.89 1.48 6.44
C ALA A 71 2.22 0.84 7.66
N THR A 72 0.99 1.27 7.98
CA THR A 72 0.20 0.66 9.06
C THR A 72 -1.01 -0.03 8.45
N CYS A 73 -1.12 -1.34 8.59
CA CYS A 73 -2.18 -2.17 8.03
C CYS A 73 -2.78 -3.13 9.05
N TYR A 74 -3.91 -3.76 8.73
CA TYR A 74 -4.53 -4.77 9.59
C TYR A 74 -4.19 -6.19 9.14
N ALA A 75 -4.15 -7.10 10.12
CA ALA A 75 -3.83 -8.53 10.00
C ALA A 75 -4.68 -9.35 9.00
N GLY A 76 -5.69 -8.73 8.36
CA GLY A 76 -6.51 -9.36 7.33
C GLY A 76 -5.90 -9.31 5.93
N SER A 77 -4.84 -8.52 5.73
CA SER A 77 -4.11 -8.42 4.47
C SER A 77 -3.42 -9.76 4.13
N PRO A 78 -3.37 -10.19 2.85
CA PRO A 78 -2.82 -11.48 2.44
C PRO A 78 -1.40 -11.77 2.94
N ILE A 79 -0.64 -10.74 3.36
CA ILE A 79 0.79 -10.83 3.69
C ILE A 79 1.08 -10.88 5.19
N VAL A 80 0.02 -10.87 5.99
CA VAL A 80 0.10 -11.05 7.45
C VAL A 80 0.57 -12.45 7.82
N GLN A 81 0.61 -13.37 6.85
CA GLN A 81 1.16 -14.70 7.04
C GLN A 81 2.67 -14.81 6.80
N THR A 82 3.33 -13.69 6.49
CA THR A 82 4.78 -13.63 6.30
C THR A 82 5.35 -12.47 7.11
N GLU A 83 5.34 -12.62 8.44
CA GLU A 83 6.59 -12.27 9.11
C GLU A 83 7.62 -13.27 8.59
N LEU A 84 8.40 -12.86 7.59
CA LEU A 84 9.62 -13.59 7.25
C LEU A 84 10.53 -13.45 8.47
N ASP A 85 10.53 -14.45 9.34
CA ASP A 85 11.66 -14.70 10.21
C ASP A 85 12.93 -14.65 9.33
N PHE A 86 14.05 -14.15 9.87
CA PHE A 86 15.36 -14.06 9.19
C PHE A 86 15.83 -15.38 8.52
N PHE A 87 15.13 -16.50 8.75
CA PHE A 87 15.39 -17.85 8.25
C PHE A 87 14.31 -18.44 7.31
N GLY A 88 13.26 -17.69 6.92
CA GLY A 88 12.33 -18.11 5.87
C GLY A 88 11.35 -19.24 6.23
N THR A 89 11.11 -19.52 7.53
CA THR A 89 10.21 -20.58 7.96
C THR A 89 8.76 -20.12 8.08
N GLN A 90 7.88 -20.70 7.28
CA GLN A 90 6.44 -20.47 7.30
C GLN A 90 5.77 -21.25 8.44
N ASN A 91 5.34 -20.58 9.51
CA ASN A 91 4.55 -21.20 10.58
C ASN A 91 3.06 -20.90 10.39
N TYR A 92 2.28 -21.87 9.88
CA TYR A 92 0.82 -21.75 9.71
C TYR A 92 0.10 -22.08 11.02
N ASN A 93 -0.62 -21.11 11.60
CA ASN A 93 -1.40 -21.30 12.83
C ASN A 93 -2.92 -21.10 12.55
N PRO A 94 -3.76 -22.16 12.65
CA PRO A 94 -5.15 -22.14 12.20
C PRO A 94 -6.16 -21.41 13.11
N HIS A 95 -5.73 -20.91 14.29
CA HIS A 95 -6.62 -20.30 15.30
C HIS A 95 -6.44 -18.78 15.48
N PHE A 96 -5.75 -18.11 14.55
CA PHE A 96 -5.51 -16.67 14.66
C PHE A 96 -6.72 -15.87 14.15
N ASP A 97 -7.32 -15.05 15.00
CA ASP A 97 -8.46 -14.20 14.64
C ASP A 97 -7.96 -13.02 13.77
N LYS A 98 -7.97 -13.23 12.45
CA LYS A 98 -7.24 -12.48 11.41
C LYS A 98 -7.61 -10.99 11.24
N ARG A 99 -8.54 -10.40 11.99
CA ARG A 99 -9.09 -9.06 11.67
C ARG A 99 -8.77 -7.95 12.66
N THR A 100 -8.11 -8.23 13.78
CA THR A 100 -8.04 -7.30 14.91
C THR A 100 -6.63 -6.82 15.26
N GLN A 101 -5.59 -7.41 14.70
CA GLN A 101 -4.22 -7.00 15.00
C GLN A 101 -3.73 -5.96 13.99
N ALA A 102 -3.37 -4.78 14.48
CA ALA A 102 -2.70 -3.75 13.70
C ALA A 102 -1.21 -4.11 13.56
N ILE A 103 -0.69 -3.96 12.35
CA ILE A 103 0.69 -4.25 11.99
C ILE A 103 1.32 -2.99 11.42
N LYS A 104 2.63 -2.85 11.65
CA LYS A 104 3.44 -1.76 11.13
C LYS A 104 4.58 -2.34 10.32
N LEU A 105 4.61 -2.03 9.04
CA LEU A 105 5.73 -2.32 8.14
C LEU A 105 6.65 -1.09 8.09
N GLU A 106 7.94 -1.31 8.26
CA GLU A 106 8.96 -0.26 8.14
C GLU A 106 9.92 -0.62 7.03
N VAL A 107 10.03 0.26 6.04
CA VAL A 107 10.97 0.13 4.92
C VAL A 107 11.98 1.27 5.03
N THR A 108 13.25 0.91 5.24
CA THR A 108 14.37 1.86 5.32
C THR A 108 15.27 1.84 4.09
N GLU A 109 15.21 0.75 3.34
CA GLU A 109 16.02 0.55 2.14
C GLU A 109 15.20 -0.20 1.10
N VAL A 110 15.33 0.21 -0.16
CA VAL A 110 14.77 -0.49 -1.30
C VAL A 110 15.93 -0.76 -2.25
N THR A 111 16.32 -2.02 -2.36
CA THR A 111 17.40 -2.45 -3.26
C THR A 111 16.83 -2.60 -4.67
N ASP A 112 17.38 -1.83 -5.62
CA ASP A 112 17.08 -2.03 -7.04
C ASP A 112 17.71 -3.34 -7.52
N LEU A 113 16.87 -4.34 -7.74
CA LEU A 113 17.29 -5.64 -8.29
C LEU A 113 17.59 -5.57 -9.79
N ASN A 114 17.24 -4.46 -10.44
CA ASN A 114 17.31 -4.31 -11.89
C ASN A 114 18.65 -3.72 -12.37
N GLY A 115 19.50 -3.22 -11.48
CA GLY A 115 20.91 -2.93 -11.78
C GLY A 115 21.19 -1.90 -12.90
N ASP A 116 20.24 -1.03 -13.22
CA ASP A 116 20.43 0.09 -14.16
C ASP A 116 20.94 1.37 -13.44
#